data_AF-A0A7V9R2I7-F1
#
_entry.id   AF-A0A7V9R2I7-F1
#
_cell.length_a   1.000
_cell.length_b   1.000
_cell.length_c   1.000
_cell.angle_alpha   90.00
_cell.angle_beta   90.00
_cell.angle_gamma   90.00
#
_symmetry.space_group_name_H-M   'P 1'
#
loop_
_entity.id
_entity.type
_entity.pdbx_description
1 polymer ?
#
loop_
_entity_poly.entity_id
_entity_poly.type
_entity_poly.pdbx_seq_one_letter_code
_entity_poly.pdbx_strand_id
1 'polypeptide(L)'
;MERTQQSMGVGAVAACTALAAHRRDHVHAVDACHPHAVEVVRLGDRALAVCHDCRTDTGYLAHREADHLAAEHRHDTAGTSRARLVGPDGEAAA
;
A
#
# COMPACT_ATOMS: atom_id res chain seq x y z
N MET A 1 21.97 -14.61 30.07
CA MET A 1 21.29 -14.28 28.79
C MET A 1 20.41 -13.07 29.05
N GLU A 2 21.03 -11.89 29.12
CA GLU A 2 20.33 -10.64 29.40
C GLU A 2 19.70 -10.14 28.11
N ARG A 3 18.36 -10.07 28.08
CA ARG A 3 17.64 -9.43 26.99
C ARG A 3 17.93 -7.94 27.07
N THR A 4 18.81 -7.45 26.21
CA THR A 4 18.96 -6.03 25.94
C THR A 4 17.64 -5.52 25.37
N GLN A 5 16.76 -5.07 26.26
CA GLN A 5 15.56 -4.32 25.91
C GLN A 5 16.05 -2.96 25.41
N GLN A 6 16.44 -2.90 24.14
CA GLN A 6 16.76 -1.65 23.48
C GLN A 6 15.50 -0.80 23.53
N SER A 7 15.56 0.37 24.19
CA SER A 7 14.51 1.37 24.07
C SER A 7 14.52 1.84 22.62
N MET A 8 13.76 1.16 21.76
CA MET A 8 13.59 1.56 20.38
C MET A 8 12.93 2.93 20.40
N GLY A 9 13.64 3.95 19.93
CA GLY A 9 13.07 5.27 19.75
C GLY A 9 11.85 5.19 18.83
N VAL A 10 10.96 6.19 18.91
CA VAL A 10 9.70 6.22 18.15
C VAL A 10 9.91 5.97 16.66
N GLY A 11 11.00 6.49 16.07
CA GLY A 11 11.36 6.24 14.68
C GLY A 11 11.70 4.78 14.34
N ALA A 12 12.36 4.06 15.27
CA ALA A 12 12.66 2.64 15.09
C ALA A 12 11.38 1.79 15.15
N VAL A 13 10.47 2.09 16.09
CA VAL A 13 9.16 1.44 16.16
C VAL A 13 8.36 1.68 14.87
N ALA A 14 8.36 2.93 14.39
CA ALA A 14 7.68 3.32 13.16
C ALA A 14 8.22 2.55 11.93
N ALA A 15 9.54 2.50 11.77
CA ALA A 15 10.19 1.77 10.67
C ALA A 15 9.94 0.26 10.76
N CYS A 16 10.08 -0.33 11.95
CA CYS A 16 9.78 -1.75 12.17
C CYS A 16 8.32 -2.10 11.89
N THR A 17 7.40 -1.20 12.21
CA THR A 17 5.96 -1.39 11.96
C THR A 17 5.66 -1.35 10.46
N ALA A 18 6.23 -0.41 9.72
CA ALA A 18 6.09 -0.37 8.26
C ALA A 18 6.67 -1.64 7.60
N LEU A 19 7.88 -2.05 8.00
CA LEU A 19 8.48 -3.29 7.54
C LEU A 19 7.65 -4.52 7.89
N ALA A 20 7.03 -4.55 9.06
CA ALA A 20 6.17 -5.66 9.46
C ALA A 20 4.88 -5.71 8.63
N ALA A 21 4.32 -4.57 8.25
CA ALA A 21 3.15 -4.49 7.39
C ALA A 21 3.46 -5.05 5.99
N HIS A 22 4.57 -4.64 5.37
CA HIS A 22 5.05 -5.19 4.10
C HIS A 22 5.38 -6.69 4.16
N ARG A 23 5.69 -7.25 5.33
CA ARG A 23 5.94 -8.71 5.47
C ARG A 23 4.67 -9.54 5.62
N ARG A 24 3.51 -8.90 5.78
CA ARG A 24 2.20 -9.57 5.75
C ARG A 24 1.73 -9.83 4.32
N ASP A 25 2.50 -9.39 3.33
CA ASP A 25 2.29 -9.69 1.93
C ASP A 25 2.11 -11.20 1.74
N HIS A 26 0.95 -11.57 1.22
CA HIS A 26 0.69 -12.91 0.76
C HIS A 26 1.20 -13.05 -0.68
N VAL A 27 1.58 -14.26 -1.09
CA VAL A 27 2.10 -14.49 -2.45
C VAL A 27 0.98 -14.29 -3.46
N HIS A 28 1.00 -13.15 -4.15
CA HIS A 28 0.12 -12.87 -5.27
C HIS A 28 0.66 -13.49 -6.56
N ALA A 29 -0.21 -14.08 -7.37
CA ALA A 29 0.11 -14.40 -8.75
C ALA A 29 0.24 -13.09 -9.54
N VAL A 30 1.30 -12.98 -10.34
CA VAL A 30 1.95 -11.73 -10.76
C VAL A 30 1.07 -10.77 -11.60
N ASP A 31 -0.13 -11.17 -12.05
CA ASP A 31 -0.76 -10.49 -13.19
C ASP A 31 -2.24 -10.07 -13.04
N ALA A 32 -2.89 -10.13 -11.86
CA ALA A 32 -4.32 -9.81 -11.79
C ALA A 32 -4.92 -9.36 -10.43
N CYS A 33 -4.17 -8.73 -9.53
CA CYS A 33 -4.67 -8.44 -8.18
C CYS A 33 -5.46 -7.12 -8.11
N HIS A 34 -6.54 -7.04 -8.88
CA HIS A 34 -7.50 -5.94 -8.82
C HIS A 34 -8.76 -6.39 -8.05
N PRO A 35 -9.27 -5.58 -7.11
CA PRO A 35 -8.67 -4.35 -6.59
C PRO A 35 -7.39 -4.65 -5.78
N HIS A 36 -6.49 -3.66 -5.68
CA HIS A 36 -5.30 -3.84 -4.87
C HIS A 36 -5.68 -4.00 -3.38
N ALA A 37 -4.94 -4.84 -2.67
CA ALA A 37 -4.99 -4.98 -1.23
C ALA A 37 -4.28 -3.77 -0.59
N VAL A 38 -5.08 -2.89 0.01
CA VAL A 38 -4.60 -1.69 0.72
C VAL A 38 -5.00 -1.74 2.20
N GLU A 39 -4.01 -1.67 3.09
CA GLU A 39 -4.15 -1.64 4.55
C GLU A 39 -3.82 -0.25 5.10
N VAL A 40 -4.53 0.20 6.14
CA VAL A 40 -4.15 1.39 6.92
C VAL A 40 -3.62 0.95 8.28
N VAL A 41 -2.34 1.19 8.52
CA VAL A 41 -1.66 0.84 9.78
C VAL A 41 -1.59 2.07 10.66
N ARG A 42 -2.17 1.99 11.87
CA ARG A 42 -2.21 3.09 12.84
C ARG A 42 -1.19 2.87 13.95
N LEU A 43 -0.45 3.93 14.29
CA LEU A 43 0.52 3.95 15.37
C LEU A 43 0.40 5.26 16.14
N GLY A 44 -0.27 5.22 17.29
CA GLY A 44 -0.52 6.41 18.09
C GLY A 44 -1.45 7.38 17.37
N ASP A 45 -0.98 8.60 17.14
CA ASP A 45 -1.70 9.69 16.45
C ASP A 45 -1.46 9.72 14.92
N ARG A 46 -0.60 8.82 14.42
CA ARG A 46 -0.21 8.75 13.01
C ARG A 46 -0.61 7.43 12.37
N ALA A 47 -0.70 7.41 11.06
CA ALA A 47 -1.01 6.22 10.28
C ALA A 47 -0.30 6.23 8.92
N LEU A 48 -0.12 5.06 8.32
CA LEU A 48 0.32 4.91 6.93
C LEU A 48 -0.67 4.03 6.16
N ALA A 49 -0.80 4.27 4.87
CA ALA A 49 -1.44 3.34 3.95
C ALA A 49 -0.36 2.47 3.30
N VAL A 50 -0.59 1.17 3.24
CA VAL A 50 0.29 0.16 2.62
C VAL A 50 -0.48 -0.48 1.48
N CYS A 51 0.08 -0.47 0.27
CA CYS A 51 -0.43 -1.27 -0.84
C CYS A 51 0.47 -2.49 -1.02
N HIS A 52 -0.07 -3.68 -0.79
CA HIS A 52 0.67 -4.93 -0.87
C HIS A 52 1.02 -5.30 -2.32
N ASP A 53 0.16 -4.95 -3.28
CA ASP A 53 0.42 -5.22 -4.71
C ASP A 53 1.48 -4.29 -5.31
N CYS A 54 1.44 -3.00 -4.95
CA CYS A 54 2.47 -2.05 -5.37
C CYS A 54 3.76 -2.21 -4.56
N ARG A 55 3.70 -2.84 -3.38
CA ARG A 55 4.78 -2.90 -2.38
C ARG A 55 5.28 -1.52 -1.99
N THR A 56 4.33 -0.60 -1.78
CA THR A 56 4.61 0.79 -1.41
C THR A 56 3.80 1.20 -0.20
N ASP A 57 4.27 2.23 0.50
CA ASP A 57 3.52 2.89 1.56
C ASP A 57 3.64 4.42 1.48
N THR A 58 2.70 5.10 2.10
CA THR A 58 2.63 6.58 2.11
C THR A 58 3.59 7.23 3.11
N GLY A 59 4.26 6.44 3.96
CA GLY A 59 4.82 6.93 5.21
C GLY A 59 3.77 7.34 6.24
N TYR A 60 4.24 7.76 7.42
CA TYR A 60 3.37 8.15 8.54
C TYR A 60 2.81 9.56 8.37
N LEU A 61 1.49 9.63 8.17
CA LEU A 61 0.67 10.82 7.99
C LEU A 61 -0.37 10.93 9.12
N ALA A 62 -1.19 11.98 9.07
CA ALA A 62 -2.38 12.07 9.91
C ALA A 62 -3.39 10.98 9.50
N HIS A 63 -4.15 10.46 10.47
CA HIS A 63 -5.13 9.39 10.24
C HIS A 63 -6.07 9.64 9.06
N ARG A 64 -6.67 10.83 8.99
CA ARG A 64 -7.62 11.17 7.92
C ARG A 64 -6.97 11.15 6.53
N GLU A 65 -5.71 11.55 6.45
CA GLU A 65 -4.96 11.60 5.20
C GLU A 65 -4.58 10.19 4.74
N ALA A 66 -4.08 9.34 5.65
CA ALA A 66 -3.81 7.94 5.35
C ALA A 66 -5.08 7.17 4.92
N ASP A 67 -6.21 7.43 5.60
CA ASP A 67 -7.51 6.84 5.22
C ASP A 67 -7.97 7.31 3.83
N HIS A 68 -7.78 8.61 3.53
CA HIS A 68 -8.14 9.19 2.24
C HIS A 68 -7.32 8.57 1.10
N LEU A 69 -5.99 8.54 1.24
CA LEU A 69 -5.09 7.94 0.25
C LEU A 69 -5.36 6.45 0.05
N ALA A 70 -5.67 5.71 1.13
CA ALA A 70 -6.06 4.31 1.01
C ALA A 70 -7.39 4.11 0.29
N ALA A 71 -8.35 5.02 0.48
CA ALA A 71 -9.63 4.98 -0.23
C ALA A 71 -9.47 5.33 -1.72
N GLU A 72 -8.68 6.35 -2.04
CA GLU A 72 -8.35 6.76 -3.40
C GLU A 72 -7.64 5.63 -4.16
N HIS A 73 -6.58 5.05 -3.57
CA HIS A 73 -5.84 3.95 -4.19
C HIS A 73 -6.73 2.72 -4.46
N ARG A 74 -7.63 2.38 -3.52
CA ARG A 74 -8.61 1.30 -3.73
C ARG A 74 -9.60 1.63 -4.84
N HIS A 75 -10.04 2.88 -4.94
CA HIS A 75 -10.94 3.32 -5.99
C HIS A 75 -10.29 3.23 -7.37
N ASP A 76 -9.08 3.76 -7.51
CA ASP A 76 -8.32 3.76 -8.76
C ASP A 76 -8.01 2.35 -9.24
N THR A 77 -7.71 1.45 -8.30
CA THR A 77 -7.37 0.06 -8.62
C THR A 77 -8.60 -0.86 -8.72
N ALA A 78 -9.79 -0.41 -8.29
CA ALA A 78 -11.03 -1.17 -8.49
C ALA A 78 -11.52 -1.15 -9.96
N GLY A 79 -11.21 -0.09 -10.72
CA GLY A 79 -11.61 0.06 -12.12
C GLY A 79 -10.53 -0.33 -13.15
N THR A 80 -9.29 -0.53 -12.70
CA THR A 80 -8.13 -0.78 -13.60
C THR A 80 -8.00 -2.25 -14.02
N SER A 81 -9.06 -3.04 -13.92
CA SER A 81 -9.17 -4.29 -14.66
C SER A 81 -9.36 -3.99 -16.17
N ARG A 82 -8.25 -3.82 -16.91
CA ARG A 82 -8.19 -3.74 -18.40
C ARG A 82 -8.73 -2.47 -19.10
N ALA A 83 -8.53 -1.27 -18.58
CA ALA A 83 -8.85 -0.02 -19.31
C ALA A 83 -7.63 0.82 -19.74
N ARG A 84 -6.51 0.15 -20.07
CA ARG A 84 -5.43 0.76 -20.89
C ARG A 84 -5.15 -0.09 -22.14
N LEU A 85 -6.21 -0.42 -22.86
CA LEU A 85 -6.17 -0.77 -24.28
C LEU A 85 -7.31 0.04 -24.93
N VAL A 86 -7.04 0.61 -26.10
CA VAL A 86 -7.87 1.56 -26.88
C VAL A 86 -7.66 3.03 -26.53
N GLY A 87 -6.63 3.62 -27.17
CA GLY A 87 -6.75 5.02 -27.61
C GLY A 87 -7.83 5.14 -28.69
N PRO A 88 -8.45 6.32 -28.88
CA PRO A 88 -9.65 6.50 -29.72
C PRO A 88 -9.44 6.32 -31.23
N ASP A 89 -8.26 5.93 -31.70
CA ASP A 89 -7.96 5.86 -33.13
C ASP A 89 -7.90 4.40 -33.58
N GLY A 90 -9.09 3.81 -33.72
CA GLY A 90 -9.29 2.55 -34.41
C GLY A 90 -9.08 2.73 -35.92
N GLU A 91 -7.84 2.61 -36.38
CA GLU A 91 -7.57 2.37 -37.80
C GLU A 91 -6.46 1.33 -37.97
N ALA A 92 -6.85 0.18 -38.51
CA ALA A 92 -5.96 -0.79 -39.12
C ALA A 92 -6.48 -1.07 -40.55
N ALA A 93 -5.52 -1.15 -41.48
CA ALA A 93 -5.60 -1.60 -42.87
C ALA A 93 -5.83 -0.55 -43.97
N ALA A 94 -4.71 -0.10 -44.57
CA ALA A 94 -4.36 -0.41 -45.96
C ALA A 94 -2.83 -0.36 -46.13
#